data_AF-A0AA43K0J5-F1
#
_entry.id   AF-A0AA43K0J5-F1
#
_cell.length_a   1.000
_cell.length_b   1.000
_cell.length_c   1.000
_cell.angle_alpha   90.00
_cell.angle_beta   90.00
_cell.angle_gamma   90.00
#
_symmetry.space_group_name_H-M   'P 1'
#
loop_
_entity.id
_entity.type
_entity.pdbx_description
1 polymer ?
#
loop_
_entity_poly.entity_id
_entity_poly.type
_entity_poly.pdbx_seq_one_letter_code
_entity_poly.pdbx_strand_id
1 'polypeptide(L)'
;MAINHVEHSRDWSKIKSLLDLSTRASTDSQKFYSLEQQKEAEDLAKFLMHSSLTTEPLDRDCVAALLNGTKLWDRNGELVSISKGIEIEYLEECCLVMFEAGCLLLTCNLENHLEQHVDDSLIPVIETLKTLQHIQRGQEGYKKPNFFVSEEIWNREFTSSSLLLSYVEKEDNSYIFNGRNHNLNLLVSTFLWQKLLSNSTSSKEAFEQWLRIMRYTCSAAFPVLKYATSDAEYSAYTAELQQHLLKLPVPKDLARSISNSNRFSDVVLNYTQTLNFTISIGGSQAEGESQNADECVKQPRQNVVKKDSLISLNSHSLRTVSKNEFAEIQDNFKSRTYWGGVGRFYSWLISELLEENIYVDDHSLFYPHALIELIEAALEHPLLKHLVFGDLFQFRLLPKYFCVLLSRIDTCNFAMFWFTHFYDEISHQIENRDVVEALEVSISKRYAKTNSNNTKCSEEFLDIVLVLTDKLGLYRDNFKNSSYLTLFNNFLKHQDPNKILSMIDIID
;
A
#
# COMPACT_ATOMS: atom_id res chain seq x y z
N MET A 1 3.29 31.41 -10.38
CA MET A 1 2.58 30.27 -11.02
C MET A 1 3.62 29.46 -11.76
N ALA A 2 3.98 28.28 -11.25
CA ALA A 2 4.86 27.36 -11.98
C ALA A 2 4.16 26.95 -13.28
N ILE A 3 4.92 26.92 -14.39
CA ILE A 3 4.37 26.59 -15.72
C ILE A 3 4.04 25.10 -15.73
N ASN A 4 2.80 24.75 -16.05
CA ASN A 4 2.40 23.35 -16.27
C ASN A 4 3.22 22.73 -17.40
N HIS A 5 3.53 21.45 -17.28
CA HIS A 5 4.25 20.74 -18.34
C HIS A 5 3.27 20.27 -19.40
N VAL A 6 3.68 20.43 -20.66
CA VAL A 6 2.87 20.10 -21.82
C VAL A 6 3.72 19.34 -22.82
N GLU A 7 3.27 18.15 -23.18
CA GLU A 7 3.93 17.35 -24.20
C GLU A 7 3.00 17.08 -25.38
N HIS A 8 3.34 17.62 -26.54
CA HIS A 8 2.49 17.55 -27.73
C HIS A 8 2.66 16.22 -28.48
N SER A 9 1.57 15.45 -28.57
CA SER A 9 1.44 14.28 -29.43
C SER A 9 -0.01 13.80 -29.53
N ARG A 10 -0.42 13.38 -30.72
CA ARG A 10 -1.69 12.64 -30.93
C ARG A 10 -1.69 11.23 -30.36
N ASP A 11 -0.50 10.69 -30.08
CA ASP A 11 -0.37 9.33 -29.54
C ASP A 11 -0.89 9.24 -28.11
N TRP A 12 -0.94 10.36 -27.37
CA TRP A 12 -1.35 10.35 -25.96
C TRP A 12 -2.82 10.02 -25.74
N SER A 13 -3.72 10.72 -26.43
CA SER A 13 -5.16 10.37 -26.44
C SER A 13 -5.37 8.92 -26.87
N LYS A 14 -4.66 8.48 -27.92
CA LYS A 14 -4.76 7.09 -28.41
C LYS A 14 -4.30 6.06 -27.37
N ILE A 15 -3.11 6.22 -26.79
CA ILE A 15 -2.58 5.30 -25.77
C ILE A 15 -3.51 5.25 -24.56
N LYS A 16 -3.92 6.41 -24.06
CA LYS A 16 -4.84 6.54 -22.93
C LYS A 16 -6.16 5.83 -23.21
N SER A 17 -6.82 6.13 -24.33
CA SER A 17 -8.11 5.51 -24.70
C SER A 17 -8.03 4.01 -24.91
N LEU A 18 -6.93 3.50 -25.47
CA LEU A 18 -6.73 2.06 -25.65
C LEU A 18 -6.47 1.35 -24.30
N LEU A 19 -5.72 1.98 -23.38
CA LEU A 19 -5.55 1.47 -22.03
C LEU A 19 -6.84 1.50 -21.22
N ASP A 20 -7.68 2.53 -21.39
CA ASP A 20 -8.98 2.60 -20.72
C ASP A 20 -9.86 1.36 -21.05
N LEU A 21 -9.77 0.80 -22.25
CA LEU A 21 -10.49 -0.43 -22.63
C LEU A 21 -10.07 -1.65 -21.81
N SER A 22 -8.83 -1.66 -21.32
CA SER A 22 -8.29 -2.71 -20.44
C SER A 22 -8.53 -2.43 -18.96
N THR A 23 -9.06 -1.26 -18.62
CA THR A 23 -9.56 -1.01 -17.27
C THR A 23 -11.00 -1.50 -17.24
N ARG A 24 -11.32 -2.46 -16.36
CA ARG A 24 -12.73 -2.77 -16.07
C ARG A 24 -13.44 -1.44 -15.86
N ALA A 25 -14.46 -1.16 -16.67
CA ALA A 25 -15.24 0.08 -16.61
C ALA A 25 -15.40 0.43 -15.13
N SER A 26 -14.80 1.55 -14.73
CA SER A 26 -14.76 1.87 -13.31
C SER A 26 -16.21 1.84 -12.84
N THR A 27 -16.50 1.02 -11.83
CA THR A 27 -17.77 1.08 -11.12
C THR A 27 -17.96 2.44 -10.42
N ASP A 28 -17.01 3.37 -10.60
CA ASP A 28 -17.04 4.75 -10.16
C ASP A 28 -17.47 5.71 -11.27
N SER A 29 -18.08 5.21 -12.37
CA SER A 29 -18.96 6.04 -13.20
C SER A 29 -19.97 6.73 -12.27
N GLN A 30 -19.74 8.01 -11.96
CA GLN A 30 -20.53 8.87 -11.07
C GLN A 30 -21.42 8.05 -10.12
N LYS A 31 -20.89 7.60 -8.98
CA LYS A 31 -21.76 7.06 -7.92
C LYS A 31 -22.71 8.19 -7.53
N PHE A 32 -23.92 8.15 -8.06
CA PHE A 32 -25.00 9.05 -7.68
C PHE A 32 -25.38 8.68 -6.25
N TYR A 33 -24.81 9.40 -5.29
CA TYR A 33 -25.16 9.24 -3.89
C TYR A 33 -26.60 9.71 -3.68
N SER A 34 -27.43 8.89 -3.04
CA SER A 34 -28.79 9.29 -2.69
C SER A 34 -28.76 10.45 -1.68
N LEU A 35 -29.88 11.16 -1.54
CA LEU A 35 -29.99 12.25 -0.56
C LEU A 35 -29.77 11.75 0.87
N GLU A 36 -30.22 10.53 1.17
CA GLU A 36 -30.02 9.88 2.47
C GLU A 36 -28.53 9.61 2.72
N GLN A 37 -27.82 9.07 1.73
CA GLN A 37 -26.38 8.83 1.82
C GLN A 37 -25.58 10.13 2.01
N GLN A 38 -26.02 11.22 1.39
CA GLN A 38 -25.40 12.53 1.56
C GLN A 38 -25.59 13.07 2.97
N LYS A 39 -26.82 13.02 3.51
CA LYS A 39 -27.11 13.46 4.88
C LYS A 39 -26.37 12.62 5.91
N GLU A 40 -26.35 11.30 5.72
CA GLU A 40 -25.63 10.38 6.58
C GLU A 40 -24.12 10.65 6.58
N ALA A 41 -23.53 10.84 5.39
CA ALA A 41 -22.11 11.15 5.28
C ALA A 41 -21.76 12.51 5.89
N GLU A 42 -22.63 13.51 5.72
CA GLU A 42 -22.45 14.84 6.30
C GLU A 42 -22.54 14.82 7.83
N ASP A 43 -23.54 14.13 8.39
CA ASP A 43 -23.68 13.94 9.83
C ASP A 43 -22.44 13.24 10.39
N LEU A 44 -21.95 12.18 9.72
CA LEU A 44 -20.79 11.42 10.20
C LEU A 44 -19.52 12.27 10.14
N ALA A 45 -19.33 13.06 9.08
CA ALA A 45 -18.25 14.02 8.98
C ALA A 45 -18.31 15.07 10.11
N LYS A 46 -19.51 15.54 10.45
CA LYS A 46 -19.72 16.49 11.56
C LYS A 46 -19.34 15.85 12.91
N PHE A 47 -19.72 14.59 13.14
CA PHE A 47 -19.34 13.86 14.35
C PHE A 47 -17.83 13.74 14.47
N LEU A 48 -17.17 13.31 13.40
CA LEU A 48 -15.72 13.10 13.39
C LEU A 48 -14.95 14.41 13.57
N MET A 49 -15.42 15.51 12.97
CA MET A 49 -14.84 16.85 13.18
C MET A 49 -14.86 17.27 14.65
N HIS A 50 -15.93 16.94 15.38
CA HIS A 50 -16.05 17.26 16.81
C HIS A 50 -15.43 16.21 17.75
N SER A 51 -14.93 15.11 17.20
CA SER A 51 -14.51 13.97 17.99
C SER A 51 -13.10 14.13 18.59
N SER A 52 -12.87 13.44 19.70
CA SER A 52 -11.55 13.25 20.31
C SER A 52 -11.26 11.76 20.46
N LEU A 53 -10.00 11.36 20.64
CA LEU A 53 -9.68 9.96 20.89
C LEU A 53 -10.00 9.58 22.35
N THR A 54 -10.60 8.41 22.55
CA THR A 54 -10.92 7.80 23.86
C THR A 54 -9.67 7.45 24.67
N THR A 55 -8.53 7.34 24.00
CA THR A 55 -7.21 7.12 24.58
C THR A 55 -6.21 8.06 23.91
N GLU A 56 -4.99 8.15 24.45
CA GLU A 56 -3.91 8.80 23.74
C GLU A 56 -3.62 8.12 22.38
N PRO A 57 -3.10 8.87 21.39
CA PRO A 57 -2.72 8.31 20.10
C PRO A 57 -1.57 7.31 20.26
N LEU A 58 -1.57 6.25 19.44
CA LEU A 58 -0.46 5.30 19.34
C LEU A 58 0.65 5.84 18.42
N ASP A 59 1.14 7.04 18.74
CA ASP A 59 2.31 7.61 18.09
C ASP A 59 3.61 7.03 18.67
N ARG A 60 4.76 7.46 18.13
CA ARG A 60 6.07 6.95 18.53
C ARG A 60 6.35 7.17 20.01
N ASP A 61 6.01 8.35 20.53
CA ASP A 61 6.28 8.72 21.92
C ASP A 61 5.40 7.94 22.89
N CYS A 62 4.11 7.77 22.57
CA CYS A 62 3.20 6.94 23.34
C CYS A 62 3.67 5.48 23.37
N VAL A 63 4.05 4.91 22.22
CA VAL A 63 4.53 3.51 22.15
C VAL A 63 5.84 3.36 22.93
N ALA A 64 6.77 4.30 22.81
CA ALA A 64 8.01 4.29 23.60
C ALA A 64 7.73 4.31 25.12
N ALA A 65 6.79 5.15 25.55
CA ALA A 65 6.37 5.25 26.96
C ALA A 65 5.66 3.98 27.47
N LEU A 66 4.92 3.28 26.60
CA LEU A 66 4.32 1.99 26.95
C LEU A 66 5.38 0.89 27.10
N LEU A 67 6.35 0.86 26.18
CA LEU A 67 7.40 -0.15 26.16
C LEU A 67 8.38 -0.03 27.34
N ASN A 68 8.69 1.20 27.77
CA ASN A 68 9.56 1.46 28.92
C ASN A 68 8.81 1.41 30.28
N GLY A 69 7.48 1.25 30.26
CA GLY A 69 6.63 1.14 31.44
C GLY A 69 6.31 2.46 32.15
N THR A 70 6.70 3.62 31.60
CA THR A 70 6.30 4.93 32.14
C THR A 70 4.81 5.20 31.93
N LYS A 71 4.19 4.49 30.98
CA LYS A 71 2.77 4.57 30.69
C LYS A 71 2.11 3.20 30.79
N LEU A 72 0.90 3.19 31.33
CA LEU A 72 0.03 2.02 31.43
C LEU A 72 -1.08 2.11 30.40
N TRP A 73 -1.69 0.97 30.07
CA TRP A 73 -2.82 0.92 29.15
C TRP A 73 -4.03 0.25 29.78
N ASP A 74 -5.23 0.67 29.40
CA ASP A 74 -6.48 0.11 29.89
C ASP A 74 -6.73 -1.28 29.28
N ARG A 75 -6.87 -2.28 30.15
CA ARG A 75 -7.33 -3.62 29.83
C ARG A 75 -8.47 -3.99 30.78
N ASN A 76 -9.69 -4.16 30.24
CA ASN A 76 -10.89 -4.47 31.00
C ASN A 76 -11.18 -3.50 32.16
N GLY A 77 -10.83 -2.22 32.02
CA GLY A 77 -11.00 -1.20 33.05
C GLY A 77 -9.84 -1.07 34.04
N GLU A 78 -8.81 -1.91 33.94
CA GLU A 78 -7.61 -1.84 34.77
C GLU A 78 -6.40 -1.36 33.97
N LEU A 79 -5.59 -0.49 34.58
CA LEU A 79 -4.34 -0.01 33.97
C LEU A 79 -3.23 -1.05 34.15
N VAL A 80 -2.78 -1.63 33.04
CA VAL A 80 -1.74 -2.67 33.00
C VAL A 80 -0.46 -2.17 32.34
N SER A 81 0.68 -2.62 32.84
CA SER A 81 1.97 -2.41 32.19
C SER A 81 2.17 -3.45 31.10
N ILE A 82 2.66 -3.01 29.94
CA ILE A 82 3.02 -3.89 28.82
C ILE A 82 4.54 -4.01 28.65
N SER A 83 5.33 -3.40 29.55
CA SER A 83 6.78 -3.37 29.46
C SER A 83 7.39 -4.75 29.66
N LYS A 84 8.26 -5.14 28.73
CA LYS A 84 9.05 -6.38 28.78
C LYS A 84 10.55 -6.13 28.57
N GLY A 85 11.01 -4.89 28.80
CA GLY A 85 12.41 -4.49 28.57
C GLY A 85 12.80 -4.48 27.09
N ILE A 86 11.85 -4.19 26.20
CA ILE A 86 12.09 -4.05 24.76
C ILE A 86 12.05 -2.57 24.41
N GLU A 87 13.14 -2.06 23.84
CA GLU A 87 13.22 -0.67 23.38
C GLU A 87 12.51 -0.50 22.02
N ILE A 88 11.93 0.68 21.77
CA ILE A 88 11.27 0.97 20.50
C ILE A 88 12.28 0.97 19.35
N GLU A 89 13.50 1.47 19.61
CA GLU A 89 14.60 1.52 18.64
C GLU A 89 14.97 0.14 18.11
N TYR A 90 14.93 -0.87 18.98
CA TYR A 90 15.17 -2.27 18.62
C TYR A 90 14.09 -2.82 17.68
N LEU A 91 12.81 -2.50 17.94
CA LEU A 91 11.71 -2.92 17.08
C LEU A 91 11.79 -2.24 15.70
N GLU A 92 12.17 -0.95 15.66
CA GLU A 92 12.42 -0.20 14.42
C GLU A 92 13.63 -0.77 13.66
N GLU A 93 14.73 -1.11 14.36
CA GLU A 93 15.92 -1.75 13.78
C GLU A 93 15.62 -3.11 13.16
N CYS A 94 14.78 -3.91 13.83
CA CYS A 94 14.34 -5.19 13.29
C CYS A 94 13.30 -5.06 12.17
N CYS A 95 12.84 -3.84 11.84
CA CYS A 95 11.76 -3.56 10.89
C CYS A 95 10.47 -4.32 11.23
N LEU A 96 10.11 -4.33 12.52
CA LEU A 96 8.88 -4.97 13.04
C LEU A 96 7.78 -3.93 13.30
N VAL A 97 8.15 -2.65 13.43
CA VAL A 97 7.24 -1.52 13.59
C VAL A 97 7.70 -0.32 12.77
N MET A 98 6.76 0.54 12.39
CA MET A 98 7.00 1.89 11.87
C MET A 98 5.82 2.81 12.22
N PHE A 99 5.91 4.09 11.86
CA PHE A 99 4.87 5.09 12.16
C PHE A 99 4.35 5.77 10.89
N GLU A 100 3.21 5.30 10.38
CA GLU A 100 2.54 5.87 9.21
C GLU A 100 1.48 6.87 9.63
N ALA A 101 1.49 8.07 9.01
CA ALA A 101 0.61 9.18 9.40
C ALA A 101 0.64 9.44 10.93
N GLY A 102 1.82 9.33 11.54
CA GLY A 102 2.03 9.51 12.98
C GLY A 102 1.46 8.40 13.86
N CYS A 103 1.01 7.28 13.29
CA CYS A 103 0.41 6.18 14.04
C CYS A 103 1.18 4.87 13.83
N LEU A 104 1.28 4.06 14.88
CA LEU A 104 1.92 2.76 14.85
C LEU A 104 1.39 1.90 13.68
N LEU A 105 2.29 1.26 12.97
CA LEU A 105 2.06 0.17 12.04
C LEU A 105 2.96 -1.00 12.45
N LEU A 106 2.37 -2.16 12.65
CA LEU A 106 3.12 -3.41 12.80
C LEU A 106 3.48 -3.92 11.41
N THR A 107 4.77 -4.13 11.16
CA THR A 107 5.31 -4.59 9.89
C THR A 107 5.70 -6.06 9.96
N CYS A 108 4.94 -6.87 10.70
CA CYS A 108 5.16 -8.30 10.84
C CYS A 108 3.81 -9.05 10.92
N ASN A 109 3.68 -10.17 10.20
CA ASN A 109 2.58 -11.10 10.45
C ASN A 109 2.88 -11.92 11.72
N LEU A 110 1.91 -12.00 12.63
CA LEU A 110 2.01 -12.73 13.89
C LEU A 110 0.98 -13.85 13.87
N GLU A 111 1.43 -15.06 13.56
CA GLU A 111 0.57 -16.24 13.61
C GLU A 111 0.37 -16.74 15.06
N ASN A 112 -0.68 -17.54 15.23
CA ASN A 112 -0.98 -18.15 16.51
C ASN A 112 0.15 -19.12 16.89
N HIS A 113 0.49 -19.17 18.18
CA HIS A 113 1.48 -20.10 18.74
C HIS A 113 2.93 -19.93 18.27
N LEU A 114 3.29 -18.83 17.59
CA LEU A 114 4.68 -18.55 17.17
C LEU A 114 5.70 -18.66 18.31
N GLU A 115 5.30 -18.33 19.55
CA GLU A 115 6.11 -18.45 20.76
C GLU A 115 6.62 -19.88 21.00
N GLN A 116 5.87 -20.88 20.55
CA GLN A 116 6.22 -22.30 20.69
C GLN A 116 7.39 -22.69 19.79
N HIS A 117 7.71 -21.90 18.76
CA HIS A 117 8.70 -22.22 17.74
C HIS A 117 9.97 -21.37 17.83
N VAL A 118 10.14 -20.54 18.86
CA VAL A 118 11.30 -19.64 18.99
C VAL A 118 12.15 -19.94 20.22
N ASP A 119 13.32 -19.31 20.29
CA ASP A 119 14.12 -19.26 21.52
C ASP A 119 13.42 -18.42 22.60
N ASP A 120 13.61 -18.77 23.87
CA ASP A 120 13.00 -18.07 25.01
C ASP A 120 13.33 -16.56 25.02
N SER A 121 14.49 -16.16 24.48
CA SER A 121 14.88 -14.75 24.34
C SER A 121 13.95 -13.94 23.44
N LEU A 122 13.27 -14.58 22.50
CA LEU A 122 12.41 -13.92 21.50
C LEU A 122 10.94 -13.84 21.93
N ILE A 123 10.51 -14.70 22.87
CA ILE A 123 9.14 -14.72 23.39
C ILE A 123 8.69 -13.32 23.88
N PRO A 124 9.47 -12.57 24.67
CA PRO A 124 9.06 -11.23 25.11
C PRO A 124 8.80 -10.26 23.95
N VAL A 125 9.55 -10.36 22.85
CA VAL A 125 9.36 -9.50 21.67
C VAL A 125 8.04 -9.83 20.97
N ILE A 126 7.76 -11.13 20.75
CA ILE A 126 6.52 -11.58 20.10
C ILE A 126 5.31 -11.17 20.94
N GLU A 127 5.36 -11.39 22.26
CA GLU A 127 4.28 -11.01 23.16
C GLU A 127 4.06 -9.50 23.18
N THR A 128 5.14 -8.69 23.17
CA THR A 128 5.03 -7.23 23.04
C THR A 128 4.33 -6.83 21.74
N LEU A 129 4.71 -7.42 20.60
CA LEU A 129 4.09 -7.12 19.30
C LEU A 129 2.61 -7.55 19.27
N LYS A 130 2.26 -8.70 19.86
CA LYS A 130 0.87 -9.15 20.01
C LYS A 130 0.07 -8.19 20.88
N THR A 131 0.61 -7.76 22.03
CA THR A 131 -0.06 -6.78 22.87
C THR A 131 -0.31 -5.46 22.14
N LEU A 132 0.67 -4.94 21.39
CA LEU A 132 0.48 -3.75 20.56
C LEU A 132 -0.60 -3.97 19.49
N GLN A 133 -0.65 -5.15 18.87
CA GLN A 133 -1.69 -5.51 17.91
C GLN A 133 -3.09 -5.54 18.56
N HIS A 134 -3.18 -6.10 19.77
CA HIS A 134 -4.43 -6.15 20.52
C HIS A 134 -4.91 -4.76 20.93
N ILE A 135 -4.00 -3.85 21.32
CA ILE A 135 -4.32 -2.44 21.58
C ILE A 135 -4.86 -1.76 20.31
N GLN A 136 -4.18 -1.93 19.16
CA GLN A 136 -4.63 -1.35 17.89
C GLN A 136 -6.02 -1.84 17.45
N ARG A 137 -6.36 -3.10 17.77
CA ARG A 137 -7.59 -3.77 17.33
C ARG A 137 -8.70 -3.79 18.38
N GLY A 138 -8.43 -3.44 19.63
CA GLY A 138 -9.38 -3.57 20.73
C GLY A 138 -9.68 -5.03 21.11
N GLN A 139 -8.65 -5.89 21.14
CA GLN A 139 -8.78 -7.32 21.40
C GLN A 139 -8.26 -7.68 22.80
N GLU A 140 -8.56 -8.88 23.31
CA GLU A 140 -8.07 -9.39 24.61
C GLU A 140 -8.35 -8.45 25.81
N GLY A 141 -9.41 -7.66 25.71
CA GLY A 141 -9.81 -6.67 26.71
C GLY A 141 -9.09 -5.33 26.65
N TYR A 142 -8.11 -5.17 25.75
CA TYR A 142 -7.40 -3.89 25.60
C TYR A 142 -8.31 -2.83 24.98
N LYS A 143 -8.31 -1.63 25.56
CA LYS A 143 -9.07 -0.50 25.02
C LYS A 143 -8.44 0.00 23.72
N LYS A 144 -9.22 0.03 22.64
CA LYS A 144 -8.78 0.59 21.35
C LYS A 144 -8.81 2.12 21.38
N PRO A 145 -7.83 2.83 20.79
CA PRO A 145 -8.00 4.24 20.46
C PRO A 145 -9.18 4.41 19.49
N ASN A 146 -10.23 5.08 19.93
CA ASN A 146 -11.45 5.25 19.16
C ASN A 146 -11.96 6.70 19.24
N PHE A 147 -12.79 7.14 18.31
CA PHE A 147 -13.33 8.50 18.33
C PHE A 147 -14.58 8.58 19.20
N PHE A 148 -14.67 9.63 20.02
CA PHE A 148 -15.85 9.92 20.82
C PHE A 148 -16.20 11.40 20.82
N VAL A 149 -17.46 11.69 21.11
CA VAL A 149 -17.99 13.04 21.35
C VAL A 149 -18.68 13.04 22.71
N SER A 150 -18.49 14.11 23.49
CA SER A 150 -19.18 14.24 24.79
C SER A 150 -20.69 14.39 24.61
N GLU A 151 -21.48 13.97 25.59
CA GLU A 151 -22.94 14.12 25.56
C GLU A 151 -23.38 15.58 25.39
N GLU A 152 -22.61 16.54 25.93
CA GLU A 152 -22.86 17.98 25.75
C GLU A 152 -22.78 18.40 24.28
N ILE A 153 -21.71 17.99 23.58
CA ILE A 153 -21.56 18.29 22.15
C ILE A 153 -22.60 17.52 21.34
N TRP A 154 -22.86 16.26 21.70
CA TRP A 154 -23.86 15.45 21.03
C TRP A 154 -25.24 16.13 21.03
N ASN A 155 -25.71 16.53 22.22
CA ASN A 155 -27.01 17.17 22.39
C ASN A 155 -27.10 18.55 21.73
N ARG A 156 -25.96 19.24 21.56
CA ARG A 156 -25.89 20.53 20.86
C ARG A 156 -25.94 20.37 19.35
N GLU A 157 -25.23 19.39 18.82
CA GLU A 157 -24.94 19.27 17.38
C GLU A 157 -25.84 18.28 16.63
N PHE A 158 -26.47 17.34 17.34
CA PHE A 158 -27.25 16.25 16.76
C PHE A 158 -28.63 16.14 17.40
N THR A 159 -29.61 15.74 16.59
CA THR A 159 -30.99 15.53 17.05
C THR A 159 -31.19 14.10 17.56
N SER A 160 -32.22 13.88 18.36
CA SER A 160 -32.61 12.55 18.85
C SER A 160 -33.03 11.56 17.74
N SER A 161 -33.21 12.05 16.51
CA SER A 161 -33.51 11.26 15.32
C SER A 161 -32.33 11.17 14.34
N SER A 162 -31.11 11.50 14.78
CA SER A 162 -29.93 11.43 13.90
C SER A 162 -29.70 10.01 13.40
N LEU A 163 -29.39 9.89 12.10
CA LEU A 163 -29.02 8.63 11.47
C LEU A 163 -27.73 8.04 12.09
N LEU A 164 -26.94 8.85 12.80
CA LEU A 164 -25.72 8.43 13.48
C LEU A 164 -25.93 7.51 14.65
N LEU A 165 -27.15 7.36 15.18
CA LEU A 165 -27.41 6.47 16.30
C LEU A 165 -27.08 5.00 15.99
N SER A 166 -27.03 4.59 14.71
CA SER A 166 -26.53 3.26 14.31
C SER A 166 -25.00 3.16 14.27
N TYR A 167 -24.29 4.30 14.25
CA TYR A 167 -22.83 4.43 14.09
C TYR A 167 -22.10 4.75 15.40
N VAL A 168 -22.84 5.04 16.46
CA VAL A 168 -22.27 5.34 17.78
C VAL A 168 -22.89 4.46 18.86
N GLU A 169 -22.10 4.14 19.86
CA GLU A 169 -22.53 3.48 21.10
C GLU A 169 -22.43 4.49 22.24
N LYS A 170 -23.49 4.60 23.05
CA LYS A 170 -23.48 5.48 24.22
C LYS A 170 -22.74 4.77 25.36
N GLU A 171 -21.66 5.37 25.82
CA GLU A 171 -20.89 4.96 26.99
C GLU A 171 -20.82 6.13 27.97
N ASP A 172 -21.40 5.94 29.16
CA ASP A 172 -21.53 6.97 30.19
C ASP A 172 -22.08 8.30 29.64
N ASN A 173 -21.26 9.36 29.70
CA ASN A 173 -21.55 10.72 29.23
C ASN A 173 -20.94 11.00 27.85
N SER A 174 -20.76 9.96 27.03
CA SER A 174 -20.14 10.07 25.71
C SER A 174 -20.78 9.16 24.67
N TYR A 175 -20.60 9.53 23.40
CA TYR A 175 -20.99 8.74 22.24
C TYR A 175 -19.71 8.33 21.51
N ILE A 176 -19.44 7.03 21.48
CA ILE A 176 -18.23 6.44 20.91
C ILE A 176 -18.55 5.88 19.53
N PHE A 177 -17.70 6.17 18.55
CA PHE A 177 -17.83 5.65 17.20
C PHE A 177 -17.72 4.13 17.19
N ASN A 178 -18.82 3.41 16.90
CA ASN A 178 -18.83 1.95 16.97
C ASN A 178 -18.22 1.28 15.73
N GLY A 179 -17.95 2.06 14.68
CA GLY A 179 -17.08 1.71 13.56
C GLY A 179 -17.31 0.35 12.90
N ARG A 180 -18.50 -0.26 13.01
CA ARG A 180 -18.75 -1.62 12.51
C ARG A 180 -18.47 -1.69 11.00
N ASN A 181 -17.36 -2.34 10.65
CA ASN A 181 -16.89 -2.80 9.34
C ASN A 181 -17.44 -2.09 8.07
N HIS A 182 -17.19 -0.79 7.89
CA HIS A 182 -17.14 -0.02 6.60
C HIS A 182 -18.14 1.14 6.42
N ASN A 183 -18.01 2.17 7.26
CA ASN A 183 -18.92 3.33 7.22
C ASN A 183 -18.27 4.60 6.65
N LEU A 184 -16.95 4.61 6.48
CA LEU A 184 -16.27 5.68 5.78
C LEU A 184 -16.19 5.38 4.30
N ASN A 185 -16.48 6.41 3.52
CA ASN A 185 -16.43 6.40 2.07
C ASN A 185 -15.89 7.75 1.58
N LEU A 186 -15.77 7.89 0.26
CA LEU A 186 -15.29 9.11 -0.40
C LEU A 186 -16.10 10.36 -0.02
N LEU A 187 -17.41 10.21 0.18
CA LEU A 187 -18.30 11.31 0.51
C LEU A 187 -18.10 11.79 1.95
N VAL A 188 -17.95 10.87 2.91
CA VAL A 188 -17.60 11.24 4.30
C VAL A 188 -16.24 11.91 4.34
N SER A 189 -15.26 11.37 3.61
CA SER A 189 -13.92 11.98 3.50
C SER A 189 -13.97 13.42 2.98
N THR A 190 -14.78 13.64 1.95
CA THR A 190 -14.96 14.95 1.31
C THR A 190 -15.64 15.95 2.24
N PHE A 191 -16.77 15.58 2.86
CA PHE A 191 -17.45 16.46 3.81
C PHE A 191 -16.61 16.72 5.07
N LEU A 192 -15.86 15.73 5.54
CA LEU A 192 -14.94 15.90 6.66
C LEU A 192 -13.87 16.93 6.34
N TRP A 193 -13.25 16.84 5.15
CA TRP A 193 -12.29 17.84 4.69
C TRP A 193 -12.90 19.25 4.66
N GLN A 194 -14.06 19.43 4.05
CA GLN A 194 -14.72 20.75 3.96
C GLN A 194 -15.05 21.33 5.34
N LYS A 195 -15.56 20.49 6.25
CA LYS A 195 -15.90 20.91 7.61
C LYS A 195 -14.65 21.25 8.43
N LEU A 196 -13.59 20.45 8.34
CA LEU A 196 -12.32 20.75 9.01
C LEU A 196 -11.68 22.03 8.46
N LEU A 197 -11.63 22.19 7.14
CA LEU A 197 -11.04 23.37 6.50
C LEU A 197 -11.76 24.66 6.89
N SER A 198 -13.09 24.63 7.00
CA SER A 198 -13.89 25.80 7.40
C SER A 198 -13.79 26.12 8.90
N ASN A 199 -13.40 25.16 9.74
CA ASN A 199 -13.30 25.33 11.20
C ASN A 199 -11.85 25.41 11.72
N SER A 200 -10.85 25.23 10.86
CA SER A 200 -9.42 25.27 11.23
C SER A 200 -8.80 26.64 10.94
N THR A 201 -7.69 26.93 11.61
CA THR A 201 -6.94 28.18 11.36
C THR A 201 -6.15 28.17 10.05
N SER A 202 -5.81 26.97 9.55
CA SER A 202 -5.04 26.76 8.32
C SER A 202 -5.40 25.44 7.63
N SER A 203 -5.08 25.34 6.33
CA SER A 203 -5.20 24.09 5.55
C SER A 203 -4.39 22.95 6.15
N LYS A 204 -3.19 23.25 6.65
CA LYS A 204 -2.30 22.29 7.30
C LYS A 204 -2.94 21.66 8.53
N GLU A 205 -3.50 22.47 9.43
CA GLU A 205 -4.18 21.97 10.63
C GLU A 205 -5.37 21.08 10.27
N ALA A 206 -6.20 21.52 9.31
CA ALA A 206 -7.33 20.73 8.81
C ALA A 206 -6.86 19.39 8.23
N PHE A 207 -5.76 19.40 7.46
CA PHE A 207 -5.21 18.21 6.82
C PHE A 207 -4.64 17.23 7.85
N GLU A 208 -3.90 17.71 8.85
CA GLU A 208 -3.37 16.88 9.94
C GLU A 208 -4.50 16.19 10.73
N GLN A 209 -5.57 16.92 11.04
CA GLN A 209 -6.75 16.35 11.70
C GLN A 209 -7.48 15.33 10.80
N TRP A 210 -7.69 15.67 9.52
CA TRP A 210 -8.32 14.78 8.55
C TRP A 210 -7.52 13.47 8.39
N LEU A 211 -6.20 13.57 8.24
CA LEU A 211 -5.31 12.43 8.04
C LEU A 211 -5.29 11.53 9.27
N ARG A 212 -5.27 12.12 10.47
CA ARG A 212 -5.36 11.40 11.74
C ARG A 212 -6.68 10.64 11.84
N ILE A 213 -7.81 11.29 11.55
CA ILE A 213 -9.12 10.64 11.55
C ILE A 213 -9.14 9.46 10.58
N MET A 214 -8.67 9.65 9.34
CA MET A 214 -8.55 8.56 8.36
C MET A 214 -7.69 7.41 8.86
N ARG A 215 -6.57 7.69 9.53
CA ARG A 215 -5.65 6.65 10.00
C ARG A 215 -6.22 5.77 11.11
N TYR A 216 -7.00 6.33 12.03
CA TYR A 216 -7.62 5.57 13.13
C TYR A 216 -8.89 4.83 12.70
N THR A 217 -9.50 5.22 11.58
CA THR A 217 -10.77 4.65 11.10
C THR A 217 -10.64 3.71 9.90
N CYS A 218 -9.62 3.89 9.07
CA CYS A 218 -9.46 3.19 7.79
C CYS A 218 -8.10 2.51 7.66
N SER A 219 -8.07 1.35 7.01
CA SER A 219 -6.82 0.72 6.58
C SER A 219 -6.17 1.42 5.38
N ALA A 220 -6.99 2.03 4.52
CA ALA A 220 -6.58 2.85 3.38
C ALA A 220 -7.37 4.16 3.41
N ALA A 221 -6.69 5.30 3.27
CA ALA A 221 -7.35 6.59 3.29
C ALA A 221 -8.18 6.81 2.02
N PHE A 222 -9.36 7.41 2.18
CA PHE A 222 -10.25 7.76 1.09
C PHE A 222 -9.93 9.16 0.58
N PRO A 223 -9.67 9.37 -0.72
CA PRO A 223 -9.39 10.70 -1.24
C PRO A 223 -10.62 11.62 -1.16
N VAL A 224 -10.35 12.93 -1.20
CA VAL A 224 -11.36 13.98 -1.35
C VAL A 224 -11.78 14.05 -2.83
N LEU A 225 -13.08 14.12 -3.08
CA LEU A 225 -13.64 14.12 -4.43
C LEU A 225 -13.59 15.51 -5.05
N LYS A 226 -12.79 15.67 -6.10
CA LYS A 226 -12.64 16.93 -6.85
C LYS A 226 -13.98 17.55 -7.26
N TYR A 227 -14.89 16.75 -7.79
CA TYR A 227 -16.19 17.23 -8.31
C TYR A 227 -17.20 17.61 -7.21
N ALA A 228 -16.95 17.23 -5.96
CA ALA A 228 -17.81 17.56 -4.81
C ALA A 228 -17.24 18.70 -3.94
N THR A 229 -16.08 19.24 -4.33
CA THR A 229 -15.41 20.37 -3.67
C THR A 229 -15.26 21.54 -4.63
N SER A 230 -15.12 22.76 -4.10
CA SER A 230 -14.68 23.89 -4.92
C SER A 230 -13.20 23.75 -5.32
N ASP A 231 -12.80 24.40 -6.42
CA ASP A 231 -11.40 24.38 -6.89
C ASP A 231 -10.41 24.83 -5.81
N ALA A 232 -10.80 25.81 -4.98
CA ALA A 232 -9.97 26.32 -3.89
C ALA A 232 -9.79 25.28 -2.77
N GLU A 233 -10.88 24.61 -2.35
CA GLU A 233 -10.84 23.57 -1.33
C GLU A 233 -10.02 22.35 -1.78
N TYR A 234 -10.19 21.94 -3.05
CA TYR A 234 -9.44 20.83 -3.62
C TYR A 234 -7.96 21.16 -3.80
N SER A 235 -7.65 22.39 -4.23
CA SER A 235 -6.26 22.86 -4.36
C SER A 235 -5.56 22.89 -3.00
N ALA A 236 -6.25 23.31 -1.94
CA ALA A 236 -5.71 23.28 -0.58
C ALA A 236 -5.44 21.84 -0.12
N TYR A 237 -6.38 20.92 -0.33
CA TYR A 237 -6.19 19.51 0.00
C TYR A 237 -4.99 18.89 -0.73
N THR A 238 -4.91 19.06 -2.05
CA THR A 238 -3.86 18.48 -2.88
C THR A 238 -2.48 19.06 -2.55
N ALA A 239 -2.39 20.35 -2.23
CA ALA A 239 -1.14 20.99 -1.80
C ALA A 239 -0.62 20.39 -0.48
N GLU A 240 -1.48 20.24 0.53
CA GLU A 240 -1.08 19.63 1.82
C GLU A 240 -0.75 18.14 1.65
N LEU A 241 -1.52 17.41 0.83
CA LEU A 241 -1.23 16.01 0.51
C LEU A 241 0.14 15.85 -0.13
N GLN A 242 0.48 16.68 -1.13
CA GLN A 242 1.80 16.66 -1.76
C GLN A 242 2.92 16.93 -0.76
N GLN A 243 2.77 17.97 0.08
CA GLN A 243 3.75 18.28 1.12
C GLN A 243 3.92 17.15 2.13
N HIS A 244 2.85 16.45 2.48
CA HIS A 244 2.89 15.29 3.36
C HIS A 244 3.61 14.10 2.70
N LEU A 245 3.32 13.81 1.44
CA LEU A 245 3.94 12.71 0.69
C LEU A 245 5.46 12.90 0.52
N LEU A 246 5.92 14.14 0.36
CA LEU A 246 7.35 14.47 0.30
C LEU A 246 8.09 14.29 1.65
N LYS A 247 7.35 14.13 2.75
CA LYS A 247 7.87 13.99 4.12
C LYS A 247 7.50 12.65 4.75
N LEU A 248 7.20 11.65 3.92
CA LEU A 248 6.92 10.30 4.43
C LEU A 248 8.09 9.78 5.28
N PRO A 249 7.82 8.94 6.28
CA PRO A 249 8.89 8.32 7.05
C PRO A 249 9.76 7.45 6.14
N VAL A 250 11.08 7.55 6.33
CA VAL A 250 12.04 6.66 5.66
C VAL A 250 12.24 5.43 6.56
N PRO A 251 11.74 4.24 6.17
CA PRO A 251 12.01 3.02 6.92
C PRO A 251 13.51 2.69 6.86
N LYS A 252 14.05 2.09 7.93
CA LYS A 252 15.47 1.66 7.98
C LYS A 252 15.78 0.66 6.85
N ASP A 253 14.87 -0.27 6.60
CA ASP A 253 14.92 -1.21 5.50
C ASP A 253 13.48 -1.51 5.03
N LEU A 254 13.11 -0.94 3.88
CA LEU A 254 11.77 -1.08 3.33
C LEU A 254 11.50 -2.52 2.86
N ALA A 255 12.46 -3.14 2.18
CA ALA A 255 12.32 -4.48 1.62
C ALA A 255 12.08 -5.49 2.75
N ARG A 256 12.83 -5.35 3.84
CA ARG A 256 12.65 -6.15 5.05
C ARG A 256 11.31 -5.88 5.72
N SER A 257 10.87 -4.64 5.81
CA SER A 257 9.56 -4.29 6.38
C SER A 257 8.41 -4.94 5.59
N ILE A 258 8.48 -4.89 4.24
CA ILE A 258 7.53 -5.55 3.35
C ILE A 258 7.59 -7.08 3.51
N SER A 259 8.79 -7.66 3.56
CA SER A 259 8.98 -9.10 3.74
C SER A 259 8.41 -9.57 5.07
N ASN A 260 8.73 -8.88 6.17
CA ASN A 260 8.22 -9.20 7.50
C ASN A 260 6.69 -9.14 7.55
N SER A 261 6.07 -8.11 6.96
CA SER A 261 4.60 -7.98 6.90
C SER A 261 3.91 -9.20 6.27
N ASN A 262 4.60 -9.92 5.38
CA ASN A 262 4.04 -11.04 4.63
C ASN A 262 4.49 -12.41 5.14
N ARG A 263 5.72 -12.53 5.64
CA ARG A 263 6.41 -13.81 5.84
C ARG A 263 7.18 -13.92 7.15
N PHE A 264 7.09 -12.95 8.06
CA PHE A 264 7.81 -13.01 9.34
C PHE A 264 7.55 -14.34 10.08
N SER A 265 6.29 -14.72 10.26
CA SER A 265 5.95 -15.99 10.91
C SER A 265 6.48 -17.19 10.12
N ASP A 266 6.27 -17.24 8.79
CA ASP A 266 6.77 -18.32 7.93
C ASP A 266 8.29 -18.49 8.01
N VAL A 267 9.04 -17.38 8.01
CA VAL A 267 10.50 -17.40 8.11
C VAL A 267 10.90 -18.00 9.45
N VAL A 268 10.31 -17.49 10.54
CA VAL A 268 10.60 -17.98 11.89
C VAL A 268 10.28 -19.48 12.03
N LEU A 269 9.14 -19.92 11.51
CA LEU A 269 8.73 -21.33 11.53
C LEU A 269 9.67 -22.23 10.70
N ASN A 270 10.13 -21.77 9.53
CA ASN A 270 11.05 -22.54 8.68
C ASN A 270 12.45 -22.69 9.27
N TYR A 271 12.91 -21.73 10.09
CA TYR A 271 14.17 -21.86 10.83
C TYR A 271 14.11 -22.95 11.90
N THR A 272 12.92 -23.22 12.43
CA THR A 272 12.69 -24.21 13.48
C THR A 272 12.28 -25.54 12.86
N GLN A 273 13.16 -26.54 12.93
CA GLN A 273 12.82 -27.90 12.49
C GLN A 273 11.65 -28.45 13.33
N THR A 274 10.45 -28.41 12.75
CA THR A 274 9.24 -29.00 13.36
C THR A 274 9.03 -30.38 12.76
N LEU A 275 9.26 -31.43 13.54
CA LEU A 275 8.94 -32.81 13.14
C LEU A 275 7.47 -33.08 13.44
N ASN A 276 6.62 -33.06 12.41
CA ASN A 276 5.22 -33.46 12.54
C ASN A 276 5.14 -34.99 12.54
N PHE A 277 4.93 -35.59 13.71
CA PHE A 277 4.66 -37.02 13.82
C PHE A 277 3.17 -37.27 13.64
N THR A 278 2.79 -37.80 12.47
CA THR A 278 1.48 -38.43 12.33
C THR A 278 1.52 -39.77 13.04
N ILE A 279 1.11 -39.81 14.31
CA ILE A 279 0.99 -41.07 15.04
C ILE A 279 -0.24 -41.80 14.51
N SER A 280 -0.06 -42.63 13.49
CA SER A 280 -1.04 -43.66 13.16
C SER A 280 -0.93 -44.75 14.22
N ILE A 281 -1.71 -44.61 15.30
CA ILE A 281 -1.86 -45.70 16.25
C ILE A 281 -2.61 -46.80 15.52
N GLY A 282 -1.93 -47.92 15.25
CA GLY A 282 -2.51 -49.11 14.65
C GLY A 282 -3.67 -49.62 15.48
N GLY A 283 -4.88 -49.23 15.10
CA GLY A 283 -6.13 -49.63 15.74
C GLY A 283 -7.27 -48.87 15.07
N SER A 284 -7.99 -49.57 14.20
CA SER A 284 -9.23 -49.15 13.52
C SER A 284 -9.90 -47.89 14.09
N GLN A 285 -9.62 -46.74 13.50
CA GLN A 285 -10.41 -45.54 13.75
C GLN A 285 -11.47 -45.40 12.66
N ALA A 286 -12.71 -45.27 13.11
CA ALA A 286 -13.80 -44.77 12.29
C ALA A 286 -13.47 -43.35 11.81
N GLU A 287 -13.86 -43.05 10.58
CA GLU A 287 -13.81 -41.71 9.98
C GLU A 287 -14.41 -40.68 10.95
N GLY A 288 -13.60 -39.75 11.47
CA GLY A 288 -14.14 -38.67 12.29
C GLY A 288 -13.16 -37.77 13.02
N GLU A 289 -12.10 -38.28 13.64
CA GLU A 289 -11.27 -37.46 14.53
C GLU A 289 -9.78 -37.76 14.41
N SER A 290 -9.10 -37.13 13.45
CA SER A 290 -7.65 -36.95 13.54
C SER A 290 -7.37 -35.86 14.57
N GLN A 291 -7.05 -36.26 15.81
CA GLN A 291 -6.43 -35.34 16.77
C GLN A 291 -5.01 -35.04 16.29
N ASN A 292 -4.85 -34.00 15.46
CA ASN A 292 -3.57 -33.36 15.23
C ASN A 292 -3.20 -32.60 16.51
N ALA A 293 -2.76 -33.33 17.53
CA ALA A 293 -2.04 -32.70 18.63
C ALA A 293 -0.63 -32.43 18.11
N ASP A 294 -0.36 -31.19 17.71
CA ASP A 294 0.99 -30.70 17.43
C ASP A 294 1.78 -30.69 18.75
N GLU A 295 2.17 -31.86 19.25
CA GLU A 295 3.13 -31.97 20.34
C GLU A 295 4.52 -31.63 19.80
N CYS A 296 4.85 -30.34 19.79
CA CYS A 296 6.21 -29.86 19.58
C CYS A 296 7.15 -30.56 20.57
N VAL A 297 7.97 -31.48 20.07
CA VAL A 297 8.97 -32.21 20.86
C VAL A 297 9.93 -31.21 21.51
N LYS A 298 9.95 -31.18 22.86
CA LYS A 298 10.89 -30.39 23.68
C LYS A 298 12.31 -31.01 23.64
N GLN A 299 12.92 -31.13 22.46
CA GLN A 299 14.35 -31.38 22.34
C GLN A 299 15.14 -30.06 22.42
N PRO A 300 16.45 -30.08 22.77
CA PRO A 300 17.26 -28.87 22.74
C PRO A 300 17.25 -28.32 21.32
N ARG A 301 16.58 -27.18 21.15
CA ARG A 301 16.35 -26.54 19.86
C ARG A 301 17.68 -25.95 19.38
N GLN A 302 18.50 -26.75 18.67
CA GLN A 302 19.83 -26.30 18.24
C GLN A 302 19.76 -25.18 17.18
N ASN A 303 18.66 -25.11 16.42
CA ASN A 303 18.42 -24.12 15.37
C ASN A 303 17.08 -23.40 15.63
N VAL A 304 17.07 -22.41 16.52
CA VAL A 304 15.93 -21.51 16.73
C VAL A 304 16.36 -20.07 16.58
N VAL A 305 15.41 -19.25 16.13
CA VAL A 305 15.58 -17.80 16.05
C VAL A 305 15.69 -17.22 17.46
N LYS A 306 16.80 -16.49 17.69
CA LYS A 306 17.08 -15.75 18.92
C LYS A 306 16.82 -14.26 18.74
N LYS A 307 16.57 -13.53 19.83
CA LYS A 307 16.43 -12.07 19.83
C LYS A 307 17.57 -11.38 19.06
N ASP A 308 18.82 -11.66 19.44
CA ASP A 308 19.99 -11.01 18.82
C ASP A 308 20.18 -11.40 17.35
N SER A 309 19.65 -12.57 16.94
CA SER A 309 19.70 -12.99 15.54
C SER A 309 18.68 -12.27 14.67
N LEU A 310 17.60 -11.69 15.22
CA LEU A 310 16.56 -11.05 14.42
C LEU A 310 17.13 -9.98 13.50
N ILE A 311 18.04 -9.14 13.99
CA ILE A 311 18.66 -8.06 13.20
C ILE A 311 19.36 -8.63 11.96
N SER A 312 19.89 -9.86 12.00
CA SER A 312 20.54 -10.52 10.87
C SER A 312 19.67 -11.56 10.14
N LEU A 313 18.54 -11.99 10.72
CA LEU A 313 17.74 -13.14 10.28
C LEU A 313 17.21 -13.01 8.85
N ASN A 314 17.08 -11.78 8.36
CA ASN A 314 16.52 -11.45 7.05
C ASN A 314 17.48 -10.70 6.14
N SER A 315 18.79 -10.72 6.42
CA SER A 315 19.73 -9.95 5.60
C SER A 315 19.64 -10.34 4.12
N HIS A 316 19.35 -11.59 3.76
CA HIS A 316 18.88 -11.99 2.42
C HIS A 316 18.18 -13.36 2.48
N SER A 317 16.84 -13.39 2.48
CA SER A 317 16.11 -14.64 2.24
C SER A 317 16.32 -15.11 0.79
N LEU A 318 17.40 -15.88 0.55
CA LEU A 318 17.53 -17.16 -0.17
C LEU A 318 16.76 -17.48 -1.47
N ARG A 319 16.00 -16.56 -2.06
CA ARG A 319 15.69 -16.56 -3.49
C ARG A 319 16.46 -15.38 -4.05
N THR A 320 17.60 -15.69 -4.68
CA THR A 320 18.36 -14.83 -5.60
C THR A 320 18.05 -13.34 -5.46
N VAL A 321 18.93 -12.60 -4.79
CA VAL A 321 19.01 -11.14 -4.95
C VAL A 321 18.87 -10.86 -6.43
N SER A 322 17.68 -10.41 -6.84
CA SER A 322 17.48 -10.07 -8.22
C SER A 322 18.35 -8.86 -8.44
N LYS A 323 19.30 -8.95 -9.38
CA LYS A 323 20.32 -7.91 -9.55
C LYS A 323 19.74 -6.54 -9.93
N ASN A 324 18.47 -6.47 -10.32
CA ASN A 324 17.76 -5.24 -10.63
C ASN A 324 16.53 -5.02 -9.71
N GLU A 325 16.34 -3.77 -9.32
CA GLU A 325 15.16 -3.16 -8.67
C GLU A 325 13.80 -3.70 -9.18
N PHE A 326 13.65 -3.92 -10.48
CA PHE A 326 12.39 -4.40 -11.09
C PHE A 326 11.97 -5.80 -10.64
N ALA A 327 12.94 -6.69 -10.45
CA ALA A 327 12.66 -8.05 -10.03
C ALA A 327 12.44 -8.14 -8.50
N GLU A 328 13.03 -7.24 -7.71
CA GLU A 328 12.76 -7.10 -6.28
C GLU A 328 11.32 -6.63 -6.06
N ILE A 329 10.89 -5.64 -6.85
CA ILE A 329 9.50 -5.19 -6.93
C ILE A 329 8.57 -6.38 -7.25
N GLN A 330 8.90 -7.20 -8.25
CA GLN A 330 8.10 -8.35 -8.66
C GLN A 330 7.97 -9.44 -7.59
N ASP A 331 9.06 -9.79 -6.90
CA ASP A 331 9.05 -10.80 -5.85
C ASP A 331 8.26 -10.34 -4.63
N ASN A 332 8.37 -9.04 -4.29
CA ASN A 332 7.54 -8.41 -3.28
C ASN A 332 6.05 -8.52 -3.63
N PHE A 333 5.65 -8.33 -4.89
CA PHE A 333 4.27 -8.48 -5.32
C PHE A 333 3.73 -9.90 -5.19
N LYS A 334 4.47 -10.90 -5.70
CA LYS A 334 4.04 -12.30 -5.66
C LYS A 334 3.96 -12.87 -4.25
N SER A 335 4.67 -12.27 -3.29
CA SER A 335 4.76 -12.75 -1.92
C SER A 335 3.62 -12.30 -0.99
N ARG A 336 2.79 -11.34 -1.41
CA ARG A 336 1.79 -10.70 -0.54
C ARG A 336 0.54 -11.55 -0.36
N THR A 337 0.33 -12.03 0.86
CA THR A 337 -0.92 -12.65 1.33
C THR A 337 -1.75 -11.70 2.20
N TYR A 338 -1.15 -10.63 2.72
CA TYR A 338 -1.78 -9.74 3.70
C TYR A 338 -2.22 -8.39 3.12
N TRP A 339 -3.51 -8.07 3.32
CA TRP A 339 -4.13 -6.78 2.99
C TRP A 339 -3.71 -5.66 3.97
N GLY A 340 -2.47 -5.58 4.45
CA GLY A 340 -2.07 -4.66 5.53
C GLY A 340 -0.63 -4.15 5.43
N GLY A 341 -0.12 -4.04 4.20
CA GLY A 341 1.29 -3.72 3.96
C GLY A 341 1.68 -2.26 4.21
N VAL A 342 2.99 -2.06 4.37
CA VAL A 342 3.65 -0.75 4.38
C VAL A 342 3.21 0.06 3.15
N GLY A 343 2.82 1.29 3.36
CA GLY A 343 2.39 2.24 2.34
C GLY A 343 0.91 2.13 1.94
N ARG A 344 0.23 1.00 2.23
CA ARG A 344 -1.15 0.73 1.77
C ARG A 344 -2.14 1.84 2.13
N PHE A 345 -1.88 2.53 3.24
CA PHE A 345 -2.69 3.66 3.69
C PHE A 345 -2.81 4.78 2.64
N TYR A 346 -1.73 5.04 1.89
CA TYR A 346 -1.62 6.15 0.96
C TYR A 346 -1.99 5.79 -0.49
N SER A 347 -2.09 4.51 -0.83
CA SER A 347 -2.16 4.05 -2.23
C SER A 347 -3.33 4.66 -3.00
N TRP A 348 -4.52 4.77 -2.39
CA TRP A 348 -5.67 5.41 -3.06
C TRP A 348 -5.50 6.93 -3.16
N LEU A 349 -4.97 7.59 -2.12
CA LEU A 349 -4.73 9.03 -2.15
C LEU A 349 -3.79 9.40 -3.29
N ILE A 350 -2.71 8.64 -3.45
CA ILE A 350 -1.73 8.87 -4.52
C ILE A 350 -2.38 8.54 -5.87
N SER A 351 -3.07 7.41 -6.02
CA SER A 351 -3.73 7.05 -7.28
C SER A 351 -4.67 8.16 -7.76
N GLU A 352 -5.50 8.71 -6.86
CA GLU A 352 -6.45 9.78 -7.19
C GLU A 352 -5.72 11.08 -7.51
N LEU A 353 -4.72 11.45 -6.69
CA LEU A 353 -3.90 12.64 -6.92
C LEU A 353 -3.24 12.62 -8.31
N LEU A 354 -2.71 11.47 -8.74
CA LEU A 354 -2.09 11.33 -10.04
C LEU A 354 -3.14 11.43 -11.17
N GLU A 355 -4.23 10.65 -11.10
CA GLU A 355 -5.21 10.61 -12.19
C GLU A 355 -6.06 11.89 -12.33
N GLU A 356 -6.39 12.59 -11.24
CA GLU A 356 -7.23 13.78 -11.27
C GLU A 356 -6.48 15.07 -11.64
N ASN A 357 -5.15 15.06 -11.56
CA ASN A 357 -4.31 16.20 -11.90
C ASN A 357 -3.67 16.09 -13.29
N ILE A 358 -3.77 14.94 -13.96
CA ILE A 358 -3.29 14.76 -15.32
C ILE A 358 -4.45 14.97 -16.30
N TYR A 359 -4.21 15.74 -17.35
CA TYR A 359 -5.15 15.93 -18.44
C TYR A 359 -4.53 15.43 -19.75
N VAL A 360 -5.26 14.60 -20.46
CA VAL A 360 -4.88 14.05 -21.77
C VAL A 360 -5.93 14.49 -22.77
N ASP A 361 -5.52 15.25 -23.78
CA ASP A 361 -6.37 15.57 -24.93
C ASP A 361 -5.80 14.97 -26.21
N ASP A 362 -6.50 15.21 -27.33
CA ASP A 362 -6.16 14.67 -28.64
C ASP A 362 -4.79 15.09 -29.17
N HIS A 363 -4.14 16.08 -28.56
CA HIS A 363 -2.90 16.65 -29.07
C HIS A 363 -1.80 16.75 -28.03
N SER A 364 -2.10 16.57 -26.75
CA SER A 364 -1.17 16.90 -25.67
C SER A 364 -1.46 16.13 -24.39
N LEU A 365 -0.39 15.92 -23.63
CA LEU A 365 -0.42 15.48 -22.24
C LEU A 365 -0.05 16.68 -21.35
N PHE A 366 -0.90 16.99 -20.37
CA PHE A 366 -0.73 18.09 -19.43
C PHE A 366 -0.66 17.57 -18.00
N TYR A 367 0.31 18.06 -17.24
CA TYR A 367 0.42 17.76 -15.81
C TYR A 367 1.10 18.90 -15.04
N PRO A 368 0.73 19.14 -13.77
CA PRO A 368 1.26 20.25 -12.98
C PRO A 368 2.71 20.00 -12.56
N HIS A 369 3.48 21.08 -12.36
CA HIS A 369 4.87 20.98 -11.92
C HIS A 369 5.02 20.26 -10.56
N ALA A 370 4.08 20.44 -9.64
CA ALA A 370 4.08 19.76 -8.35
C ALA A 370 4.01 18.22 -8.49
N LEU A 371 3.43 17.70 -9.58
CA LEU A 371 3.46 16.27 -9.89
C LEU A 371 4.88 15.79 -10.21
N ILE A 372 5.65 16.63 -10.91
CA ILE A 372 7.04 16.33 -11.26
C ILE A 372 7.91 16.33 -10.02
N GLU A 373 7.75 17.32 -9.15
CA GLU A 373 8.46 17.36 -7.87
C GLU A 373 8.19 16.07 -7.06
N LEU A 374 6.96 15.57 -7.06
CA LEU A 374 6.61 14.30 -6.43
C LEU A 374 7.29 13.10 -7.09
N ILE A 375 7.29 13.02 -8.42
CA ILE A 375 7.93 11.93 -9.19
C ILE A 375 9.45 11.94 -8.98
N GLU A 376 10.08 13.11 -9.03
CA GLU A 376 11.52 13.27 -8.85
C GLU A 376 11.93 12.95 -7.41
N ALA A 377 11.16 13.39 -6.41
CA ALA A 377 11.38 12.99 -5.02
C ALA A 377 11.18 11.48 -4.82
N ALA A 378 10.21 10.88 -5.52
CA ALA A 378 9.96 9.44 -5.45
C ALA A 378 11.14 8.61 -5.96
N LEU A 379 11.94 9.09 -6.91
CA LEU A 379 13.10 8.34 -7.41
C LEU A 379 14.15 8.08 -6.31
N GLU A 380 14.27 9.01 -5.36
CA GLU A 380 15.28 8.97 -4.28
C GLU A 380 14.71 8.48 -2.93
N HIS A 381 13.41 8.64 -2.69
CA HIS A 381 12.80 8.32 -1.40
C HIS A 381 12.26 6.87 -1.38
N PRO A 382 12.79 5.94 -0.56
CA PRO A 382 12.48 4.49 -0.67
C PRO A 382 10.97 4.16 -0.60
N LEU A 383 10.27 4.66 0.43
CA LEU A 383 8.84 4.40 0.60
C LEU A 383 8.00 5.03 -0.51
N LEU A 384 8.26 6.29 -0.84
CA LEU A 384 7.55 6.98 -1.92
C LEU A 384 7.83 6.33 -3.27
N LYS A 385 9.05 5.86 -3.54
CA LYS A 385 9.42 5.07 -4.72
C LYS A 385 8.57 3.82 -4.84
N HIS A 386 8.51 3.05 -3.75
CA HIS A 386 7.69 1.84 -3.68
C HIS A 386 6.21 2.15 -3.92
N LEU A 387 5.69 3.24 -3.37
CA LEU A 387 4.30 3.64 -3.58
C LEU A 387 4.04 4.05 -5.04
N VAL A 388 4.83 4.99 -5.55
CA VAL A 388 4.62 5.68 -6.82
C VAL A 388 4.94 4.80 -8.04
N PHE A 389 5.98 3.96 -7.94
CA PHE A 389 6.42 3.10 -9.04
C PHE A 389 6.17 1.61 -8.81
N GLY A 390 5.71 1.22 -7.63
CA GLY A 390 5.41 -0.18 -7.31
C GLY A 390 3.93 -0.38 -7.01
N ASP A 391 3.53 -0.08 -5.78
CA ASP A 391 2.25 -0.41 -5.15
C ASP A 391 1.03 0.07 -5.96
N LEU A 392 1.12 1.24 -6.59
CA LEU A 392 0.03 1.75 -7.43
C LEU A 392 -0.35 0.83 -8.59
N PHE A 393 0.65 0.16 -9.18
CA PHE A 393 0.41 -0.73 -10.31
C PHE A 393 -0.09 -2.10 -9.88
N GLN A 394 -0.16 -2.41 -8.58
CA GLN A 394 -0.60 -3.70 -8.06
C GLN A 394 -2.00 -4.11 -8.53
N PHE A 395 -2.91 -3.14 -8.62
CA PHE A 395 -4.34 -3.42 -8.80
C PHE A 395 -4.84 -3.05 -10.19
N ARG A 396 -4.20 -2.07 -10.85
CA ARG A 396 -4.52 -1.63 -12.21
C ARG A 396 -3.43 -0.70 -12.74
N LEU A 397 -3.26 -0.66 -14.05
CA LEU A 397 -2.59 0.46 -14.71
C LEU A 397 -3.48 1.69 -14.65
N LEU A 398 -2.89 2.82 -14.24
CA LEU A 398 -3.50 4.14 -14.24
C LEU A 398 -3.21 4.81 -15.59
N PRO A 399 -4.18 4.93 -16.53
CA PRO A 399 -3.87 5.25 -17.93
C PRO A 399 -3.24 6.63 -18.13
N LYS A 400 -3.67 7.65 -17.39
CA LYS A 400 -3.10 9.00 -17.53
C LYS A 400 -1.73 9.07 -16.90
N TYR A 401 -1.57 8.47 -15.71
CA TYR A 401 -0.27 8.40 -15.04
C TYR A 401 0.75 7.59 -15.84
N PHE A 402 0.33 6.49 -16.47
CA PHE A 402 1.14 5.71 -17.39
C PHE A 402 1.67 6.56 -18.55
N CYS A 403 0.82 7.41 -19.15
CA CYS A 403 1.26 8.35 -20.18
C CYS A 403 2.34 9.30 -19.68
N VAL A 404 2.25 9.80 -18.44
CA VAL A 404 3.28 10.65 -17.80
C VAL A 404 4.59 9.90 -17.60
N LEU A 405 4.56 8.66 -17.13
CA LEU A 405 5.77 7.87 -16.99
C LEU A 405 6.42 7.58 -18.34
N LEU A 406 5.64 7.20 -19.35
CA LEU A 406 6.13 6.92 -20.70
C LEU A 406 6.68 8.17 -21.42
N SER A 407 6.22 9.34 -21.00
CA SER A 407 6.56 10.67 -21.50
C SER A 407 7.98 11.12 -21.16
N ARG A 408 8.54 10.63 -20.04
CA ARG A 408 9.82 11.12 -19.52
C ARG A 408 10.92 10.08 -19.57
N ILE A 409 12.15 10.52 -19.83
CA ILE A 409 13.32 9.65 -19.98
C ILE A 409 13.68 8.91 -18.68
N ASP A 410 13.47 9.56 -17.53
CA ASP A 410 13.77 9.05 -16.19
C ASP A 410 12.77 7.98 -15.70
N THR A 411 11.59 7.87 -16.33
CA THR A 411 10.49 7.03 -15.84
C THR A 411 9.88 6.11 -16.89
N CYS A 412 10.20 6.29 -18.17
CA CYS A 412 9.65 5.47 -19.25
C CYS A 412 10.01 3.98 -19.17
N ASN A 413 11.14 3.64 -18.53
CA ASN A 413 11.50 2.24 -18.26
C ASN A 413 10.54 1.59 -17.26
N PHE A 414 10.13 2.31 -16.19
CA PHE A 414 9.11 1.82 -15.26
C PHE A 414 7.78 1.58 -15.96
N ALA A 415 7.35 2.50 -16.84
CA ALA A 415 6.14 2.32 -17.63
C ALA A 415 6.20 1.05 -18.48
N MET A 416 7.28 0.84 -19.22
CA MET A 416 7.43 -0.33 -20.08
C MET A 416 7.53 -1.65 -19.31
N PHE A 417 8.23 -1.65 -18.18
CA PHE A 417 8.31 -2.81 -17.29
C PHE A 417 6.91 -3.23 -16.83
N TRP A 418 6.10 -2.28 -16.33
CA TRP A 418 4.76 -2.58 -15.85
C TRP A 418 3.78 -2.97 -16.94
N PHE A 419 3.85 -2.30 -18.09
CA PHE A 419 3.05 -2.69 -19.24
C PHE A 419 3.34 -4.14 -19.65
N THR A 420 4.62 -4.52 -19.69
CA THR A 420 5.04 -5.90 -19.98
C THR A 420 4.51 -6.86 -18.92
N HIS A 421 4.63 -6.49 -17.64
CA HIS A 421 4.22 -7.34 -16.52
C HIS A 421 2.72 -7.67 -16.57
N PHE A 422 1.88 -6.66 -16.79
CA PHE A 422 0.41 -6.77 -16.82
C PHE A 422 -0.15 -7.04 -18.22
N TYR A 423 0.70 -7.19 -19.23
CA TYR A 423 0.26 -7.31 -20.62
C TYR A 423 -0.73 -8.45 -20.83
N ASP A 424 -0.55 -9.59 -20.15
CA ASP A 424 -1.50 -10.70 -20.24
C ASP A 424 -2.91 -10.26 -19.81
N GLU A 425 -3.04 -9.64 -18.63
CA GLU A 425 -4.31 -9.15 -18.10
C GLU A 425 -4.94 -8.05 -18.97
N ILE A 426 -4.11 -7.15 -19.50
CA ILE A 426 -4.53 -6.09 -20.42
C ILE A 426 -5.09 -6.69 -21.70
N SER A 427 -4.33 -7.61 -22.31
CA SER A 427 -4.68 -8.22 -23.59
C SER A 427 -5.93 -9.09 -23.50
N HIS A 428 -6.15 -9.77 -22.37
CA HIS A 428 -7.36 -10.55 -22.12
C HIS A 428 -8.60 -9.68 -21.94
N GLN A 429 -8.46 -8.46 -21.40
CA GLN A 429 -9.59 -7.53 -21.24
C GLN A 429 -9.95 -6.83 -22.55
N ILE A 430 -9.00 -6.65 -23.46
CA ILE A 430 -9.24 -6.12 -24.80
C ILE A 430 -9.50 -7.29 -25.75
N GLU A 431 -10.75 -7.70 -25.91
CA GLU A 431 -11.14 -8.87 -26.73
C GLU A 431 -10.66 -8.79 -28.20
N ASN A 432 -10.49 -7.59 -28.73
CA ASN A 432 -10.08 -7.37 -30.13
C ASN A 432 -8.55 -7.30 -30.26
N ARG A 433 -7.96 -8.28 -30.97
CA ARG A 433 -6.51 -8.36 -31.18
C ARG A 433 -5.92 -7.17 -31.94
N ASP A 434 -6.63 -6.63 -32.93
CA ASP A 434 -6.15 -5.47 -33.70
C ASP A 434 -6.03 -4.22 -32.80
N VAL A 435 -6.90 -4.11 -31.79
CA VAL A 435 -6.86 -3.04 -30.79
C VAL A 435 -5.67 -3.21 -29.85
N VAL A 436 -5.38 -4.45 -29.41
CA VAL A 436 -4.18 -4.76 -28.61
C VAL A 436 -2.90 -4.46 -29.40
N GLU A 437 -2.83 -4.88 -30.67
CA GLU A 437 -1.65 -4.60 -31.52
C GLU A 437 -1.48 -3.09 -31.74
N ALA A 438 -2.58 -2.35 -31.95
CA ALA A 438 -2.52 -0.90 -32.06
C ALA A 438 -1.97 -0.22 -30.80
N LEU A 439 -2.29 -0.77 -29.62
CA LEU A 439 -1.75 -0.32 -28.32
C LEU A 439 -0.26 -0.61 -28.21
N GLU A 440 0.16 -1.85 -28.50
CA GLU A 440 1.58 -2.26 -28.48
C GLU A 440 2.45 -1.37 -29.38
N VAL A 441 2.00 -1.12 -30.61
CA VAL A 441 2.71 -0.28 -31.57
C VAL A 441 2.81 1.16 -31.07
N SER A 442 1.72 1.71 -30.54
CA SER A 442 1.69 3.08 -30.03
C SER A 442 2.62 3.26 -28.82
N ILE A 443 2.58 2.35 -27.85
CA ILE A 443 3.46 2.37 -26.68
C ILE A 443 4.93 2.20 -27.10
N SER A 444 5.23 1.22 -27.97
CA SER A 444 6.61 0.92 -28.39
C SER A 444 7.25 2.09 -29.13
N LYS A 445 6.51 2.73 -30.06
CA LYS A 445 6.98 3.93 -30.77
C LYS A 445 7.22 5.10 -29.81
N ARG A 446 6.34 5.26 -28.83
CA ARG A 446 6.49 6.34 -27.85
C ARG A 446 7.72 6.12 -26.97
N TYR A 447 7.89 4.92 -26.42
CA TYR A 447 9.06 4.56 -25.65
C TYR A 447 10.37 4.83 -26.42
N ALA A 448 10.44 4.40 -27.69
CA ALA A 448 11.60 4.63 -28.54
C ALA A 448 11.86 6.12 -28.78
N LYS A 449 10.79 6.92 -28.97
CA LYS A 449 10.91 8.37 -29.14
C LYS A 449 11.42 9.05 -27.87
N THR A 450 10.86 8.71 -26.70
CA THR A 450 11.30 9.23 -25.39
C THR A 450 12.78 8.87 -25.14
N ASN A 451 13.20 7.69 -25.56
CA ASN A 451 14.59 7.20 -25.45
C ASN A 451 15.49 7.51 -26.65
N SER A 452 15.07 8.37 -27.59
CA SER A 452 15.80 8.55 -28.86
C SER A 452 17.26 9.00 -28.71
N ASN A 453 17.60 9.66 -27.59
CA ASN A 453 18.98 10.09 -27.29
C ASN A 453 19.82 8.99 -26.62
N ASN A 454 19.22 7.90 -26.13
CA ASN A 454 19.88 6.78 -25.47
C ASN A 454 20.11 5.64 -26.46
N THR A 455 21.22 5.70 -27.19
CA THR A 455 21.58 4.70 -28.22
C THR A 455 22.31 3.48 -27.67
N LYS A 456 22.68 3.50 -26.38
CA LYS A 456 23.26 2.35 -25.67
C LYS A 456 22.22 1.66 -24.80
N CYS A 457 22.32 0.34 -24.68
CA CYS A 457 21.56 -0.43 -23.73
C CYS A 457 21.87 0.05 -22.30
N SER A 458 20.83 0.17 -21.47
CA SER A 458 20.95 0.37 -20.03
C SER A 458 20.55 -0.93 -19.31
N GLU A 459 20.88 -1.06 -18.03
CA GLU A 459 20.46 -2.22 -17.23
C GLU A 459 18.92 -2.32 -17.22
N GLU A 460 18.21 -1.21 -17.05
CA GLU A 460 16.74 -1.19 -17.03
C GLU A 460 16.13 -1.64 -18.36
N PHE A 461 16.74 -1.28 -19.49
CA PHE A 461 16.30 -1.77 -20.80
C PHE A 461 16.49 -3.29 -20.91
N LEU A 462 17.62 -3.80 -20.44
CA LEU A 462 17.89 -5.24 -20.42
C LEU A 462 16.85 -5.98 -19.56
N ASP A 463 16.48 -5.45 -18.40
CA ASP A 463 15.48 -6.06 -17.54
C ASP A 463 14.07 -6.12 -18.16
N ILE A 464 13.66 -5.08 -18.88
CA ILE A 464 12.42 -5.12 -19.67
C ILE A 464 12.47 -6.26 -20.69
N VAL A 465 13.59 -6.41 -21.40
CA VAL A 465 13.77 -7.49 -22.39
C VAL A 465 13.80 -8.86 -21.73
N LEU A 466 14.43 -9.02 -20.57
CA LEU A 466 14.46 -10.28 -19.82
C LEU A 466 13.05 -10.69 -19.37
N VAL A 467 12.26 -9.75 -18.85
CA VAL A 467 10.87 -10.01 -18.44
C VAL A 467 10.01 -10.40 -19.64
N LEU A 468 10.14 -9.67 -20.77
CA LEU A 468 9.45 -10.03 -22.01
C LEU A 468 9.82 -11.44 -22.47
N THR A 469 11.10 -11.79 -22.39
CA THR A 469 11.63 -13.09 -22.83
C THR A 469 11.15 -14.23 -21.94
N ASP A 470 11.14 -14.04 -20.63
CA ASP A 470 10.60 -15.01 -19.66
C ASP A 470 9.11 -15.25 -19.89
N LYS A 471 8.33 -14.17 -20.04
CA LYS A 471 6.88 -14.23 -20.28
C LYS A 471 6.50 -14.79 -21.65
N LEU A 472 7.32 -14.52 -22.67
CA LEU A 472 7.18 -15.15 -23.99
C LEU A 472 7.33 -16.68 -23.89
N GLY A 473 8.16 -17.15 -22.97
CA GLY A 473 8.39 -18.57 -22.75
C GLY A 473 9.10 -19.21 -23.94
N LEU A 474 10.17 -18.59 -24.46
CA LEU A 474 10.96 -19.10 -25.59
C LEU A 474 11.41 -20.56 -25.44
N TYR A 475 11.50 -21.04 -24.19
CA TYR A 475 11.81 -22.42 -23.84
C TYR A 475 10.65 -23.42 -24.04
N ARG A 476 9.46 -22.97 -24.46
CA ARG A 476 8.27 -23.82 -24.66
C ARG A 476 8.03 -24.05 -26.15
N ASP A 477 7.65 -25.27 -26.53
CA ASP A 477 7.40 -25.66 -27.93
C ASP A 477 6.29 -24.85 -28.62
N ASN A 478 5.37 -24.27 -27.85
CA ASN A 478 4.23 -23.50 -28.33
C ASN A 478 4.38 -21.98 -28.16
N PHE A 479 5.58 -21.46 -27.92
CA PHE A 479 5.81 -20.01 -27.71
C PHE A 479 5.26 -19.12 -28.84
N LYS A 480 5.18 -19.64 -30.06
CA LYS A 480 4.63 -18.93 -31.23
C LYS A 480 3.17 -18.52 -31.07
N ASN A 481 2.43 -19.19 -30.19
CA ASN A 481 1.04 -18.90 -29.89
C ASN A 481 0.88 -17.92 -28.71
N SER A 482 1.99 -17.48 -28.10
CA SER A 482 1.97 -16.54 -26.98
C SER A 482 1.57 -15.14 -27.44
N SER A 483 0.65 -14.51 -26.72
CA SER A 483 0.27 -13.09 -26.92
C SER A 483 1.49 -12.17 -26.83
N TYR A 484 2.48 -12.55 -26.00
CA TYR A 484 3.74 -11.83 -25.80
C TYR A 484 4.65 -11.80 -27.03
N LEU A 485 4.46 -12.68 -28.02
CA LEU A 485 5.31 -12.68 -29.22
C LEU A 485 5.12 -11.40 -30.03
N THR A 486 3.87 -10.95 -30.21
CA THR A 486 3.58 -9.72 -30.94
C THR A 486 4.09 -8.51 -30.18
N LEU A 487 3.89 -8.46 -28.85
CA LEU A 487 4.44 -7.41 -27.99
C LEU A 487 5.96 -7.34 -28.11
N PHE A 488 6.66 -8.47 -27.99
CA PHE A 488 8.12 -8.54 -28.08
C PHE A 488 8.62 -8.04 -29.45
N ASN A 489 8.01 -8.52 -30.53
CA ASN A 489 8.35 -8.09 -31.89
C ASN A 489 8.11 -6.59 -32.09
N ASN A 490 6.96 -6.07 -31.64
CA ASN A 490 6.62 -4.66 -31.73
C ASN A 490 7.55 -3.80 -30.88
N PHE A 491 7.95 -4.26 -29.69
CA PHE A 491 8.89 -3.55 -28.84
C PHE A 491 10.24 -3.40 -29.53
N LEU A 492 10.86 -4.51 -29.95
CA LEU A 492 12.19 -4.51 -30.57
C LEU A 492 12.23 -3.79 -31.93
N LYS A 493 11.21 -3.97 -32.76
CA LYS A 493 11.14 -3.37 -34.11
C LYS A 493 11.26 -1.84 -34.10
N HIS A 494 10.86 -1.19 -33.02
CA HIS A 494 10.89 0.27 -32.91
C HIS A 494 12.12 0.81 -32.19
N GLN A 495 13.00 -0.04 -31.63
CA GLN A 495 14.22 0.42 -30.96
C GLN A 495 15.33 0.78 -31.94
N ASP A 496 16.27 1.62 -31.51
CA ASP A 496 17.49 1.89 -32.25
C ASP A 496 18.33 0.60 -32.39
N PRO A 497 18.79 0.22 -33.60
CA PRO A 497 19.59 -0.99 -33.80
C PRO A 497 20.85 -1.03 -32.93
N ASN A 498 21.51 0.10 -32.67
CA ASN A 498 22.71 0.14 -31.82
C ASN A 498 22.37 -0.17 -30.35
N LYS A 499 21.16 0.19 -29.90
CA LYS A 499 20.68 -0.15 -28.56
C LYS A 499 20.50 -1.65 -28.39
N ILE A 500 19.98 -2.32 -29.43
CA ILE A 500 19.85 -3.78 -29.45
C ILE A 500 21.22 -4.46 -29.52
N LEU A 501 22.11 -3.99 -30.40
CA LEU A 501 23.45 -4.57 -30.56
C LEU A 501 24.30 -4.45 -29.29
N SER A 502 24.21 -3.31 -28.60
CA SER A 502 24.94 -3.07 -27.35
C SER A 502 24.41 -3.88 -26.14
N MET A 503 23.32 -4.64 -26.29
CA MET A 503 22.92 -5.61 -25.26
C MET A 503 23.97 -6.71 -25.08
N ILE A 504 24.66 -7.09 -26.16
CA ILE A 504 25.70 -8.13 -26.14
C ILE A 504 26.83 -7.73 -25.18
N ASP A 505 27.19 -6.44 -25.17
CA ASP A 505 28.29 -5.89 -24.35
C ASP A 505 27.96 -5.83 -22.85
N ILE A 506 26.70 -6.00 -22.43
CA ILE A 506 26.25 -5.98 -21.02
C ILE A 506 26.04 -7.40 -20.47
N ILE A 507 25.77 -8.36 -21.35
CA ILE A 507 25.53 -9.77 -20.97
C ILE A 507 26.85 -10.52 -20.75
N ASP A 508 27.94 -10.08 -21.40
CA ASP A 508 29.33 -10.52 -21.17
C ASP A 508 29.94 -9.90 -19.90
#